data_AF-A0A661J530-F1
#
_entry.id   AF-A0A661J530-F1
#
_cell.length_a   1.000
_cell.length_b   1.000
_cell.length_c   1.000
_cell.angle_alpha   90.00
_cell.angle_beta   90.00
_cell.angle_gamma   90.00
#
_symmetry.space_group_name_H-M   'P 1'
#
loop_
_entity.id
_entity.type
_entity.pdbx_description
1 polymer ?
#
loop_
_entity_poly.entity_id
_entity_poly.type
_entity_poly.pdbx_seq_one_letter_code
_entity_poly.pdbx_strand_id
1 'polypeptide(L)'
;MGKDLNRRTFLKGMAAGAVVAMGTGLPQVANGKDINSFAIFIDLTKCDGCEGREVPACVSACREENKNNFPKPVKDMPKLFPRGKTENWSKKRDVTDRLTPYNWIFVQKAELKINGKQKKV
;
A
#
# COMPACT_ATOMS: atom_id res chain seq x y z
N MET A 1 51.34 23.26 -8.94
CA MET A 1 50.47 23.99 -9.89
C MET A 1 49.05 23.44 -9.78
N GLY A 2 48.23 24.05 -8.92
CA GLY A 2 46.81 23.70 -8.80
C GLY A 2 46.05 24.23 -10.01
N LYS A 3 45.26 23.38 -10.67
CA LYS A 3 44.30 23.83 -11.68
C LYS A 3 43.10 24.40 -10.94
N ASP A 4 42.86 25.69 -11.08
CA ASP A 4 41.69 26.36 -10.52
C ASP A 4 40.40 25.66 -11.00
N LEU A 5 39.67 25.07 -10.05
CA LEU A 5 38.37 24.46 -10.31
C LEU A 5 37.35 25.57 -10.58
N ASN A 6 37.24 25.99 -11.85
CA ASN A 6 36.23 26.95 -12.27
C ASN A 6 34.83 26.29 -12.29
N ARG A 7 33.80 27.03 -11.86
CA ARG A 7 32.39 26.63 -11.79
C ARG A 7 31.87 26.02 -13.09
N ARG A 8 32.34 26.51 -14.25
CA ARG A 8 32.02 25.94 -15.57
C ARG A 8 32.64 24.56 -15.81
N THR A 9 33.86 24.32 -15.32
CA THR A 9 34.55 23.03 -15.45
C THR A 9 33.91 21.98 -14.55
N PHE A 10 33.46 22.38 -13.35
CA PHE A 10 32.68 21.52 -12.46
C PHE A 10 31.33 21.11 -13.05
N LEU A 11 30.57 22.06 -13.60
CA LEU A 11 29.27 21.78 -14.22
C LEU A 11 29.38 20.88 -15.47
N LYS A 12 30.44 21.05 -16.27
CA LYS A 12 30.74 20.14 -17.38
C LYS A 12 31.09 18.72 -16.92
N GLY A 13 31.79 18.59 -15.78
CA GLY A 13 32.07 17.30 -15.15
C GLY A 13 30.81 16.58 -14.65
N MET A 14 29.83 17.32 -14.11
CA MET A 14 28.53 16.76 -13.69
C MET A 14 27.69 16.27 -14.87
N ALA A 15 27.69 16.99 -16.00
CA ALA A 15 26.93 16.58 -17.19
C ALA A 15 27.46 15.27 -17.80
N ALA A 16 28.77 15.03 -17.75
CA ALA A 16 29.37 13.77 -18.19
C ALA A 16 29.07 12.59 -17.25
N GLY A 17 28.94 12.85 -15.93
CA GLY A 17 28.58 11.83 -14.95
C GLY A 17 27.09 11.44 -14.94
N ALA A 18 26.20 12.34 -15.39
CA ALA A 18 24.76 12.10 -15.38
C ALA A 18 24.28 11.06 -16.42
N VAL A 19 25.05 10.85 -17.50
CA VAL A 19 24.65 9.89 -18.56
C VAL A 19 24.86 8.44 -18.13
N VAL A 20 25.81 8.15 -17.23
CA VAL A 20 26.04 6.78 -16.75
C VAL A 20 25.00 6.35 -15.71
N ALA A 21 24.38 7.30 -14.99
CA ALA A 21 23.32 6.99 -14.02
C ALA A 21 21.95 6.68 -14.67
N MET A 22 21.75 7.00 -15.95
CA MET A 22 20.48 6.75 -16.66
C MET A 22 20.37 5.34 -17.27
N GLY A 23 21.36 4.46 -17.06
CA GLY A 23 21.29 3.06 -17.50
C GLY A 23 20.25 2.20 -16.75
N THR A 24 19.62 2.74 -15.70
CA THR A 24 18.62 2.02 -14.88
C THR A 24 17.17 2.41 -15.19
N GLY A 25 16.95 3.32 -16.16
CA GLY A 25 15.64 3.91 -16.44
C GLY A 25 14.93 3.42 -17.71
N LEU A 26 15.50 2.47 -18.47
CA LEU A 26 14.77 1.86 -19.57
C LEU A 26 13.65 1.00 -18.99
N PRO A 27 12.37 1.23 -19.32
CA PRO A 27 11.30 0.33 -18.90
C PRO A 27 11.62 -1.04 -19.49
N GLN A 28 11.97 -1.99 -18.61
CA GLN A 28 12.08 -3.37 -19.04
C GLN A 28 10.70 -3.79 -19.53
N VAL A 29 10.64 -4.31 -20.75
CA VAL A 29 9.44 -4.95 -21.25
C VAL A 29 9.13 -6.08 -20.27
N ALA A 30 8.04 -5.95 -19.52
CA ALA A 30 7.60 -7.00 -18.61
C ALA A 30 7.26 -8.21 -19.47
N ASN A 31 8.20 -9.16 -19.56
CA ASN A 31 7.96 -10.43 -20.18
C ASN A 31 6.97 -11.17 -19.27
N GLY A 32 5.67 -11.01 -19.55
CA GLY A 32 4.60 -11.78 -18.92
C GLY A 32 4.74 -13.23 -19.34
N LYS A 33 5.66 -13.96 -18.69
CA LYS A 33 6.02 -15.33 -19.04
C LYS A 33 5.87 -16.29 -17.85
N ASP A 34 5.15 -15.89 -16.81
CA ASP A 34 4.74 -16.80 -15.76
C ASP A 34 3.33 -17.31 -16.01
N ILE A 35 3.27 -18.52 -16.58
CA ILE A 35 2.04 -19.32 -16.78
C ILE A 35 1.40 -19.75 -15.43
N ASN A 36 2.11 -19.57 -14.32
CA ASN A 36 1.64 -19.83 -12.95
C ASN A 36 1.21 -18.54 -12.22
N SER A 37 0.71 -17.54 -12.96
CA SER A 37 0.20 -16.31 -12.35
C SER A 37 -1.29 -16.45 -12.02
N PHE A 38 -1.66 -16.04 -10.82
CA PHE A 38 -3.06 -15.99 -10.39
C PHE A 38 -3.51 -14.53 -10.32
N ALA A 39 -4.76 -14.28 -10.68
CA ALA A 39 -5.42 -13.00 -10.53
C ALA A 39 -6.70 -13.17 -9.70
N ILE A 40 -7.05 -12.12 -8.95
CA ILE A 40 -8.32 -12.05 -8.24
C ILE A 40 -9.23 -11.11 -9.03
N PHE A 41 -10.41 -11.59 -9.38
CA PHE A 41 -11.46 -10.79 -10.00
C PHE A 41 -12.61 -10.58 -9.01
N ILE A 42 -12.86 -9.33 -8.64
CA ILE A 42 -13.93 -8.95 -7.71
C ILE A 42 -15.03 -8.24 -8.49
N ASP A 43 -16.15 -8.92 -8.71
CA ASP A 43 -17.32 -8.35 -9.37
C ASP A 43 -18.12 -7.49 -8.39
N LEU A 44 -17.87 -6.18 -8.41
CA LEU A 44 -18.56 -5.21 -7.55
C LEU A 44 -20.06 -5.12 -7.83
N THR A 45 -20.56 -5.60 -8.96
CA THR A 45 -22.01 -5.62 -9.24
C THR A 45 -22.75 -6.71 -8.47
N LYS A 46 -22.03 -7.71 -7.96
CA LYS A 46 -22.54 -8.82 -7.15
C LYS A 46 -22.17 -8.70 -5.68
N CYS A 47 -21.20 -7.87 -5.34
CA CYS A 47 -20.85 -7.58 -3.95
C CYS A 47 -21.99 -6.79 -3.31
N ASP A 48 -22.63 -7.37 -2.30
CA ASP A 48 -23.67 -6.74 -1.47
C ASP A 48 -23.10 -6.20 -0.13
N GLY A 49 -21.78 -6.32 0.05
CA GLY A 49 -21.11 -5.99 1.31
C GLY A 49 -21.45 -6.93 2.47
N CYS A 50 -21.99 -8.12 2.18
CA CYS A 50 -22.45 -9.12 3.14
C CYS A 50 -23.48 -8.55 4.13
N GLU A 51 -24.61 -8.06 3.62
CA GLU A 51 -25.70 -7.52 4.44
C GLU A 51 -26.12 -8.49 5.56
N GLY A 52 -26.40 -7.95 6.75
CA GLY A 52 -26.76 -8.74 7.93
C GLY A 52 -25.60 -9.37 8.69
N ARG A 53 -24.35 -9.24 8.21
CA ARG A 53 -23.15 -9.65 8.96
C ARG A 53 -22.46 -8.44 9.59
N GLU A 54 -21.94 -8.62 10.81
CA GLU A 54 -21.14 -7.60 11.50
C GLU A 54 -19.83 -7.33 10.73
N VAL A 55 -19.18 -8.40 10.26
CA VAL A 55 -17.93 -8.34 9.48
C VAL A 55 -18.17 -9.03 8.13
N PRO A 56 -17.81 -8.41 6.99
CA PRO A 56 -17.94 -9.05 5.69
C PRO A 56 -17.22 -10.40 5.64
N ALA A 57 -17.78 -11.35 4.89
CA ALA A 57 -17.30 -12.73 4.86
C ALA A 57 -15.83 -12.82 4.37
N CYS A 58 -15.49 -12.04 3.34
CA CYS A 58 -14.12 -11.96 2.83
C CYS A 58 -13.13 -11.45 3.87
N VAL A 59 -13.51 -10.42 4.64
CA VAL A 59 -12.69 -9.84 5.71
C VAL A 59 -12.47 -10.85 6.83
N SER A 60 -13.53 -11.53 7.26
CA SER A 60 -13.45 -12.58 8.29
C SER A 60 -12.53 -13.73 7.87
N ALA A 61 -12.67 -14.21 6.63
CA ALA A 61 -11.84 -15.28 6.09
C ALA A 61 -10.36 -14.88 6.01
N CYS A 62 -10.06 -13.69 5.47
CA CYS A 62 -8.69 -13.19 5.38
C CYS A 62 -8.03 -13.07 6.76
N ARG A 63 -8.77 -12.58 7.76
CA ARG A 63 -8.26 -12.45 9.13
C ARG A 63 -8.00 -13.79 9.79
N GLU A 64 -8.91 -14.75 9.62
CA GLU A 64 -8.79 -16.08 10.21
C GLU A 64 -7.56 -16.81 9.65
N GLU A 65 -7.39 -16.79 8.33
CA GLU A 65 -6.24 -17.40 7.64
C GLU A 65 -4.92 -16.76 8.10
N ASN A 66 -4.89 -15.43 8.25
CA ASN A 66 -3.65 -14.69 8.52
C ASN A 66 -3.40 -14.39 10.00
N LYS A 67 -4.23 -14.88 10.93
CA LYS A 67 -4.15 -14.53 12.36
C LYS A 67 -2.77 -14.80 12.98
N ASN A 68 -2.08 -15.82 12.49
CA ASN A 68 -0.74 -16.21 12.94
C ASN A 68 0.37 -15.28 12.43
N ASN A 69 0.12 -14.57 11.32
CA ASN A 69 1.03 -13.61 10.71
C ASN A 69 0.89 -12.21 11.31
N PHE A 70 -0.09 -11.99 12.20
CA PHE A 70 -0.29 -10.69 12.82
C PHE A 70 0.87 -10.33 13.75
N PRO A 71 1.30 -9.06 13.74
CA PRO A 71 2.41 -8.63 14.56
C PRO A 71 2.08 -8.78 16.05
N LYS A 72 3.10 -9.11 16.84
CA LYS A 72 3.05 -9.08 18.30
C LYS A 72 3.96 -7.94 18.76
N PRO A 73 3.43 -6.72 18.95
CA PRO A 73 4.27 -5.56 19.23
C PRO A 73 5.02 -5.73 20.55
N VAL A 74 6.29 -5.34 20.56
CA VAL A 74 7.09 -5.27 21.80
C VAL A 74 6.53 -4.22 22.74
N LYS A 75 6.68 -4.45 24.05
CA LYS A 75 6.37 -3.45 25.07
C LYS A 75 7.37 -2.29 24.92
N ASP A 76 6.85 -1.07 24.94
CA ASP A 76 7.57 0.19 24.65
C ASP A 76 8.01 0.37 23.19
N MET A 77 7.04 0.69 22.32
CA MET A 77 7.34 1.07 20.94
C MET A 77 8.15 2.37 20.88
N PRO A 78 9.15 2.46 19.97
CA PRO A 78 9.96 3.65 19.81
C PRO A 78 9.11 4.84 19.35
N LYS A 79 9.54 6.05 19.71
CA LYS A 79 8.93 7.29 19.22
C LYS A 79 9.37 7.51 17.77
N LEU A 80 8.40 7.71 16.87
CA LEU A 80 8.70 8.07 15.47
C LEU A 80 9.24 9.51 15.43
N PHE A 81 10.49 9.70 14.99
CA PHE A 81 11.04 11.04 14.74
C PHE A 81 10.65 11.53 13.33
N PRO A 82 10.32 12.83 13.11
CA PRO A 82 10.21 13.91 14.09
C PRO A 82 8.81 14.04 14.72
N ARG A 83 7.83 13.22 14.32
CA ARG A 83 6.41 13.40 14.71
C ARG A 83 6.10 13.10 16.18
N GLY A 84 6.95 12.36 16.88
CA GLY A 84 6.87 12.00 18.30
C GLY A 84 5.71 11.07 18.70
N LYS A 85 4.75 10.82 17.79
CA LYS A 85 3.57 9.96 18.02
C LYS A 85 3.86 8.55 17.53
N THR A 86 3.41 7.57 18.31
CA THR A 86 3.50 6.15 17.97
C THR A 86 2.10 5.62 17.66
N GLU A 87 1.91 5.04 16.48
CA GLU A 87 0.64 4.43 16.09
C GLU A 87 0.52 3.01 16.69
N ASN A 88 0.11 2.95 17.94
CA ASN A 88 -0.08 1.69 18.63
C ASN A 88 -1.45 1.06 18.33
N TRP A 89 -1.47 0.01 17.50
CA TRP A 89 -2.66 -0.77 17.16
C TRP A 89 -2.90 -1.99 18.07
N SER A 90 -1.99 -2.32 19.01
CA SER A 90 -2.06 -3.56 19.82
C SER A 90 -3.37 -3.72 20.61
N LYS A 91 -4.03 -2.62 20.97
CA LYS A 91 -5.31 -2.59 21.69
C LYS A 91 -6.55 -2.43 20.77
N LYS A 92 -6.36 -2.41 19.45
CA LYS A 92 -7.40 -2.15 18.43
C LYS A 92 -7.43 -3.26 17.38
N ARG A 93 -7.34 -4.51 17.83
CA ARG A 93 -7.19 -5.68 16.95
C ARG A 93 -8.49 -6.08 16.25
N ASP A 94 -9.61 -5.67 16.83
CA ASP A 94 -11.00 -5.92 16.42
C ASP A 94 -11.48 -4.96 15.32
N VAL A 95 -10.73 -3.92 14.99
CA VAL A 95 -11.07 -2.99 13.90
C VAL A 95 -11.07 -3.71 12.54
N THR A 96 -12.20 -3.68 11.85
CA THR A 96 -12.46 -4.39 10.58
C THR A 96 -12.90 -3.48 9.43
N ASP A 97 -13.20 -2.21 9.71
CA ASP A 97 -13.73 -1.23 8.75
C ASP A 97 -12.64 -0.49 7.95
N ARG A 98 -11.36 -0.80 8.20
CA ARG A 98 -10.21 -0.18 7.52
C ARG A 98 -8.97 -1.05 7.57
N LEU A 99 -7.95 -0.66 6.81
CA LEU A 99 -6.63 -1.30 6.88
C LEU A 99 -5.97 -1.04 8.24
N THR A 100 -5.52 -2.12 8.87
CA THR A 100 -4.73 -2.10 10.10
C THR A 100 -3.70 -3.23 10.04
N PRO A 101 -2.71 -3.27 10.95
CA PRO A 101 -1.80 -4.41 11.03
C PRO A 101 -2.51 -5.76 11.29
N TYR A 102 -3.76 -5.74 11.76
CA TYR A 102 -4.59 -6.91 12.06
C TYR A 102 -5.76 -7.09 11.07
N ASN A 103 -5.88 -6.23 10.06
CA ASN A 103 -6.97 -6.24 9.08
C ASN A 103 -6.46 -5.79 7.71
N TRP A 104 -6.26 -6.73 6.78
CA TRP A 104 -5.53 -6.45 5.53
C TRP A 104 -6.43 -6.18 4.33
N ILE A 105 -7.71 -6.50 4.45
CA ILE A 105 -8.75 -6.10 3.50
C ILE A 105 -9.97 -5.60 4.29
N PHE A 106 -10.75 -4.71 3.69
CA PHE A 106 -12.01 -4.22 4.22
C PHE A 106 -12.98 -3.93 3.07
N VAL A 107 -14.27 -3.88 3.36
CA VAL A 107 -15.29 -3.47 2.37
C VAL A 107 -15.64 -2.01 2.63
N GLN A 108 -15.30 -1.14 1.68
CA GLN A 108 -15.72 0.25 1.69
C GLN A 108 -17.14 0.35 1.14
N LYS A 109 -18.03 1.02 1.88
CA LYS A 109 -19.40 1.31 1.43
C LYS A 109 -19.45 2.74 0.90
N ALA A 110 -20.03 2.93 -0.28
CA ALA A 110 -20.28 4.23 -0.90
C ALA A 110 -21.79 4.42 -1.10
N GLU A 111 -22.30 5.58 -0.71
CA GLU A 111 -23.68 5.97 -1.04
C GLU A 111 -23.64 6.98 -2.18
N LEU A 112 -24.20 6.59 -3.33
CA LEU A 112 -24.20 7.38 -4.56
C LEU A 112 -25.62 7.76 -4.94
N LYS A 113 -25.78 9.00 -5.41
CA LYS A 113 -27.03 9.46 -6.03
C LYS A 113 -26.93 9.28 -7.55
N ILE A 114 -27.64 8.30 -8.09
CA ILE A 114 -27.66 8.00 -9.53
C ILE A 114 -29.08 8.22 -10.04
N ASN A 115 -29.25 9.13 -11.01
CA ASN A 115 -30.56 9.47 -11.60
C ASN A 115 -31.63 9.82 -10.55
N GLY A 116 -31.24 10.55 -9.51
CA GLY A 116 -32.13 10.95 -8.42
C GLY A 116 -32.41 9.88 -7.37
N LYS A 117 -31.97 8.62 -7.56
CA LYS A 117 -32.12 7.53 -6.59
C LYS A 117 -30.83 7.33 -5.79
N GLN A 118 -30.97 7.13 -4.48
CA GLN A 118 -29.85 6.72 -3.63
C GLN A 118 -29.54 5.24 -3.88
N LYS A 119 -28.28 4.91 -4.10
CA LYS A 119 -27.78 3.56 -4.28
C LYS A 119 -26.57 3.35 -3.38
N LYS A 120 -26.58 2.29 -2.59
CA LYS A 120 -25.40 1.83 -1.84
C LYS A 120 -24.60 0.90 -2.75
N VAL A 121 -23.29 1.10 -2.79
CA VAL A 121 -22.32 0.33 -3.57
C VAL A 121 -21.14 -0.03 -2.69
#